data_AF-A0A372RCH2-F1
#
_entry.id   AF-A0A372RCH2-F1
#
_cell.length_a   1.000
_cell.length_b   1.000
_cell.length_c   1.000
_cell.angle_alpha   90.00
_cell.angle_beta   90.00
_cell.angle_gamma   90.00
#
_symmetry.space_group_name_H-M   'P 1'
#
loop_
_entity.id
_entity.type
_entity.pdbx_description
1 polymer ?
#
loop_
_entity_poly.entity_id
_entity_poly.type
_entity_poly.pdbx_seq_one_letter_code
_entity_poly.pdbx_strand_id
1 'polypeptide(L)'
;MKKDIWLRLTTRRNNPLSEEQARDIRSDIEELLTKEADRVEISQDMNVRIPNTLSQHVHDCINLLKASTTILQTFDRGANDGNSTNNSHSGKTRY
;
A
#
# COMPACT_ATOMS: atom_id res chain seq x y z
N MET A 1 13.40 15.16 30.30
CA MET A 1 14.58 15.65 29.55
C MET A 1 14.59 17.18 29.30
N LYS A 2 13.45 17.87 29.22
CA LYS A 2 13.40 19.32 28.85
C LYS A 2 13.90 20.32 29.91
N LYS A 3 13.70 20.08 31.22
CA LYS A 3 13.97 21.12 32.24
C LYS A 3 15.46 21.30 32.58
N ASP A 4 16.24 20.22 32.63
CA ASP A 4 17.66 20.29 33.05
C ASP A 4 18.59 20.93 32.01
N ILE A 5 18.37 20.63 30.72
CA ILE A 5 19.18 21.21 29.64
C ILE A 5 18.95 22.72 29.56
N TRP A 6 17.69 23.14 29.73
CA TRP A 6 17.29 24.53 29.75
C TRP A 6 17.92 25.30 30.91
N LEU A 7 17.80 24.75 32.12
CA LEU A 7 18.40 25.33 33.32
C LEU A 7 19.91 25.52 33.11
N ARG A 8 20.60 24.54 32.52
CA ARG A 8 22.04 24.62 32.22
C ARG A 8 22.42 25.64 31.14
N LEU A 9 21.51 26.06 30.26
CA LEU A 9 21.77 27.08 29.23
C LEU A 9 21.61 28.50 29.77
N THR A 10 20.62 28.72 30.64
CA THR A 10 20.34 30.03 31.25
C THR A 10 21.15 30.30 32.52
N THR A 11 21.74 29.27 33.14
CA THR A 11 22.58 29.42 34.35
C THR A 11 24.08 29.21 34.10
N ARG A 12 24.55 29.26 32.84
CA ARG A 12 25.99 29.15 32.55
C ARG A 12 26.76 30.25 33.27
N ARG A 13 27.82 29.87 33.99
CA ARG A 13 28.71 30.79 34.74
C ARG A 13 29.37 31.83 33.84
N ASN A 14 29.62 31.49 32.58
CA ASN A 14 30.19 32.38 31.58
C ASN A 14 29.13 32.63 30.50
N ASN A 15 28.70 33.89 30.36
CA ASN A 15 27.73 34.35 29.36
C ASN A 15 26.42 33.53 29.33
N PRO A 16 25.61 33.55 30.41
CA PRO A 16 24.29 32.93 30.38
C PRO A 16 23.43 33.60 29.31
N LEU A 17 22.66 32.79 28.57
CA LEU A 17 21.66 33.33 27.67
C LEU A 17 20.60 34.08 28.47
N SER A 18 20.22 35.27 28.00
CA SER A 18 19.05 35.96 28.54
C SER A 18 17.80 35.11 28.31
N GLU A 19 16.77 35.34 29.13
CA GLU A 19 15.50 34.59 29.03
C GLU A 19 14.86 34.74 27.63
N GLU A 20 15.01 35.89 27.00
CA GLU A 20 14.53 36.14 25.63
C GLU A 20 15.29 35.30 24.59
N GLN A 21 16.62 35.36 24.60
CA GLN A 21 17.44 34.54 23.70
C GLN A 21 17.20 33.04 23.89
N ALA A 22 17.03 32.61 25.14
CA ALA A 22 16.72 31.23 25.43
C ALA A 22 15.36 30.88 24.78
N ARG A 23 14.31 31.69 25.01
CA ARG A 23 12.95 31.46 24.48
C ARG A 23 12.94 31.34 22.96
N ASP A 24 13.68 32.20 22.27
CA ASP A 24 13.77 32.16 20.80
C ASP A 24 14.40 30.84 20.32
N ILE A 25 15.55 30.46 20.88
CA ILE A 25 16.21 29.18 20.57
C ILE A 25 15.28 27.99 20.85
N ARG A 26 14.49 28.05 21.92
CA ARG A 26 13.53 27.00 22.24
C ARG A 26 12.45 26.89 21.18
N SER A 27 11.90 28.02 20.74
CA SER A 27 10.88 28.05 19.70
C SER A 27 11.42 27.43 18.40
N ASP A 28 12.62 27.83 17.98
CA ASP A 28 13.27 27.31 16.77
C ASP A 28 13.51 25.79 16.87
N ILE A 29 13.97 25.29 18.01
CA ILE A 29 14.17 23.86 18.24
C ILE A 29 12.84 23.11 18.23
N GLU A 30 11.80 23.64 18.87
CA GLU A 30 10.48 23.02 18.87
C GLU A 30 9.90 22.97 17.46
N GLU A 31 10.05 24.02 16.65
CA GLU A 31 9.62 24.04 15.24
C GLU A 31 10.38 23.02 14.38
N LEU A 32 11.70 22.92 14.52
CA LEU A 32 12.51 21.93 13.80
C LEU A 32 12.11 20.50 14.16
N LEU A 33 11.85 20.23 15.45
CA LEU A 33 11.41 18.91 15.91
C LEU A 33 10.02 18.56 15.38
N THR A 34 9.09 19.51 15.34
CA THR A 34 7.76 19.29 14.76
C THR A 34 7.86 18.97 13.27
N LYS A 35 8.61 19.77 12.50
CA LYS A 35 8.82 19.52 11.06
C LYS A 35 9.41 18.15 10.78
N GLU A 36 10.35 17.70 11.60
CA GLU A 36 10.95 16.38 11.42
C GLU A 36 9.99 15.26 11.83
N ALA A 37 9.19 15.44 12.88
CA ALA A 37 8.15 14.50 13.26
C ALA A 37 7.12 14.31 12.13
N ASP A 38 6.66 15.40 11.51
CA ASP A 38 5.72 15.35 10.38
C ASP A 38 6.33 14.60 9.19
N ARG A 39 7.62 14.84 8.88
CA ARG A 39 8.33 14.12 7.81
C ARG A 39 8.42 12.62 8.08
N VAL A 40 8.69 12.24 9.32
CA VAL A 40 8.75 10.83 9.73
C VAL A 40 7.38 10.18 9.65
N GLU A 41 6.31 10.87 10.07
CA GLU A 41 4.94 10.38 9.98
C GLU A 41 4.53 10.14 8.51
N ILE A 42 4.80 11.10 7.63
CA ILE A 42 4.56 10.94 6.18
C ILE A 42 5.37 9.75 5.63
N SER A 43 6.64 9.63 6.02
CA SER A 43 7.48 8.51 5.58
C SER A 43 6.94 7.17 6.07
N GLN A 44 6.38 7.11 7.29
CA GLN A 44 5.78 5.90 7.84
C GLN A 44 4.47 5.55 7.12
N ASP A 45 3.57 6.52 6.88
CA ASP A 45 2.34 6.29 6.10
C ASP A 45 2.66 5.78 4.71
N MET A 46 3.62 6.39 4.02
CA MET A 46 4.03 5.96 2.68
C MET A 46 4.64 4.55 2.67
N ASN A 47 5.40 4.18 3.71
CA ASN A 47 5.96 2.84 3.85
C ASN A 47 4.88 1.75 4.05
N VAL A 48 3.69 2.12 4.55
CA VAL A 48 2.54 1.20 4.67
C VAL A 48 1.67 1.23 3.42
N ARG A 49 1.40 2.43 2.89
CA ARG A 49 0.47 2.65 1.78
C ARG A 49 0.99 2.08 0.46
N ILE A 50 2.27 2.25 0.14
CA ILE A 50 2.83 1.79 -1.13
C ILE A 50 2.76 0.25 -1.25
N PRO A 51 3.27 -0.55 -0.30
CA PRO A 51 3.20 -2.02 -0.41
C PRO A 51 1.76 -2.54 -0.46
N ASN A 52 0.84 -1.96 0.31
CA ASN A 52 -0.56 -2.36 0.29
C ASN A 52 -1.22 -2.09 -1.06
N THR A 53 -0.95 -0.92 -1.66
CA THR A 53 -1.47 -0.56 -2.97
C THR A 53 -0.93 -1.49 -4.06
N LEU A 54 0.38 -1.81 -4.02
CA LEU A 54 0.99 -2.75 -4.96
C LEU A 54 0.44 -4.17 -4.79
N SER A 55 0.27 -4.61 -3.54
CA SER A 55 -0.31 -5.92 -3.23
C SER A 55 -1.73 -6.05 -3.76
N GLN A 56 -2.55 -5.01 -3.58
CA GLN A 56 -3.91 -4.96 -4.12
C GLN A 56 -3.90 -5.01 -5.65
N HIS A 57 -3.02 -4.24 -6.30
CA HIS A 57 -2.93 -4.23 -7.76
C HIS A 57 -2.53 -5.59 -8.33
N VAL A 58 -1.60 -6.30 -7.68
CA VAL A 58 -1.23 -7.68 -8.05
C VAL A 58 -2.43 -8.62 -7.89
N HIS A 59 -3.19 -8.49 -6.80
CA HIS A 59 -4.39 -9.30 -6.57
C HIS A 59 -5.44 -9.08 -7.67
N ASP A 60 -5.69 -7.84 -8.05
CA ASP A 60 -6.64 -7.47 -9.10
C ASP A 60 -6.23 -8.04 -10.46
N CYS A 61 -4.94 -7.94 -10.81
CA CYS A 61 -4.39 -8.54 -12.02
C CYS A 61 -4.56 -10.06 -12.07
N ILE A 62 -4.31 -10.75 -10.94
CA ILE A 62 -4.52 -12.20 -10.84
C ILE A 62 -5.99 -12.56 -11.08
N ASN A 63 -6.92 -11.80 -10.49
CA ASN A 63 -8.35 -12.05 -10.66
C ASN A 63 -8.81 -11.81 -12.10
N LEU A 64 -8.29 -10.78 -12.76
CA LEU A 64 -8.56 -10.51 -14.17
C LEU A 64 -8.05 -11.64 -15.09
N LEU A 65 -6.84 -12.16 -14.82
CA LEU A 65 -6.27 -13.29 -15.56
C LEU A 65 -7.10 -14.57 -15.37
N LYS A 66 -7.55 -14.84 -14.13
CA LYS A 66 -8.44 -15.97 -13.85
C LYS A 66 -9.75 -15.86 -14.63
N ALA A 67 -10.40 -14.69 -14.58
CA ALA A 67 -11.63 -14.44 -15.32
C ALA A 67 -11.46 -14.64 -16.83
N SER A 68 -10.36 -14.12 -17.39
CA SER A 68 -10.03 -14.26 -18.82
C SER A 68 -9.83 -15.73 -19.20
N THR A 69 -9.12 -16.49 -18.36
CA THR A 69 -8.90 -17.93 -18.56
C THR A 69 -10.22 -18.70 -18.52
N THR A 70 -11.11 -18.39 -17.59
CA THR A 70 -12.44 -19.00 -17.51
C THR A 70 -13.26 -18.73 -18.77
N ILE A 71 -13.24 -17.51 -19.28
CA ILE A 71 -13.95 -17.15 -20.52
C ILE A 71 -13.42 -17.99 -21.70
N LEU A 72 -12.10 -18.07 -21.86
CA LEU A 72 -11.50 -18.88 -22.94
C LEU A 72 -11.86 -20.37 -22.81
N GLN A 73 -11.81 -20.94 -21.61
CA GLN A 73 -12.19 -22.33 -21.37
C GLN A 73 -13.68 -22.60 -21.67
N THR A 74 -14.57 -21.66 -21.38
CA THR A 74 -16.00 -21.78 -21.73
C THR A 74 -16.24 -21.71 -23.23
N PHE A 75 -15.45 -20.93 -23.96
CA PHE A 75 -15.52 -20.86 -25.42
C PHE A 75 -15.09 -22.18 -26.07
N ASP A 76 -13.98 -22.77 -25.62
CA ASP A 76 -13.49 -24.06 -26.12
C ASP A 76 -14.45 -25.22 -25.81
N ARG A 77 -15.16 -25.20 -24.66
CA ARG A 77 -16.20 -26.19 -24.35
C ARG A 77 -17.40 -26.08 -25.29
N GLY A 78 -17.89 -24.87 -25.55
CA GLY A 78 -19.01 -24.65 -26.45
C GLY A 78 -18.73 -25.09 -27.90
N ALA A 79 -17.46 -25.10 -28.32
CA ALA A 79 -17.05 -25.60 -29.63
C ALA A 79 -17.03 -27.14 -29.74
N ASN A 80 -16.79 -27.85 -28.64
CA ASN A 80 -16.73 -29.32 -28.63
C ASN A 80 -18.10 -30.00 -28.46
N ASP A 81 -19.09 -29.32 -27.86
CA ASP A 81 -20.44 -29.87 -27.69
C ASP A 81 -21.27 -29.86 -29.01
N GLY A 82 -20.75 -29.23 -30.08
CA GLY A 82 -21.38 -29.15 -31.39
C GLY A 82 -21.14 -30.33 -32.34
N ASN A 83 -20.29 -31.30 -31.99
CA ASN A 83 -19.95 -32.44 -32.86
C ASN A 83 -20.54 -33.78 -32.36
N SER A 84 -21.82 -33.77 -31.98
CA SER A 84 -22.61 -34.99 -31.77
C SER A 84 -23.70 -35.08 -32.83
N THR A 85 -23.29 -35.19 -34.11
CA THR A 85 -24.23 -35.50 -35.19
C THR A 85 -24.26 -37.01 -35.43
N ASN A 86 -25.34 -37.60 -34.94
CA ASN A 86 -26.24 -38.49 -35.68
C ASN A 86 -25.60 -39.70 -36.38
N ASN A 87 -25.59 -40.85 -35.68
CA ASN A 87 -25.65 -42.14 -36.37
C ASN A 87 -27.01 -42.82 -36.09
N SER A 88 -28.08 -42.21 -36.62
CA SER A 88 -29.35 -42.89 -36.83
C SER A 88 -29.34 -43.45 -38.26
N HIS A 89 -28.91 -44.69 -38.42
CA HIS A 89 -29.18 -45.43 -39.65
C HIS A 89 -30.02 -46.68 -39.35
N SER A 90 -31.30 -46.51 -39.68
CA SER A 90 -32.35 -47.49 -39.83
C SER A 90 -31.86 -48.73 -40.60
N GLY A 91 -32.06 -49.91 -40.03
CA GLY A 91 -31.88 -51.20 -40.70
C GLY A 91 -32.92 -52.20 -40.22
N LYS A 92 -34.18 -52.01 -40.63
CA LYS A 92 -35.17 -53.09 -40.68
C LYS A 92 -34.63 -54.21 -41.56
N THR A 93 -34.56 -55.43 -41.04
CA THR A 93 -34.78 -56.63 -41.85
C THR A 93 -35.61 -57.63 -41.06
N ARG A 94 -36.61 -58.13 -41.76
CA ARG A 94 -37.75 -58.95 -41.34
C ARG A 94 -37.52 -60.34 -41.95
N TYR A 95 -37.88 -61.38 -41.18
CA TYR A 95 -37.84 -62.82 -41.44
C TYR A 95 -36.49 -63.52 -41.18
#